data_AF-Q7P286-F1
#
_entry.id   AF-Q7P286-F1
#
_cell.length_a   1.000
_cell.length_b   1.000
_cell.length_c   1.000
_cell.angle_alpha   90.00
_cell.angle_beta   90.00
_cell.angle_gamma   90.00
#
_symmetry.space_group_name_H-M   'P 1'
#
loop_
_entity.id
_entity.type
_entity.pdbx_description
1 polymer ?
#
loop_
_entity_poly.entity_id
_entity_poly.type
_entity_poly.pdbx_seq_one_letter_code
_entity_poly.pdbx_strand_id
1 'polypeptide(L)'
;MIILSIFMMFFHSEVLFQPVYFWSIGAFFAILTPDIRDGMSNFASQSFFITHFFILFSTAYAFVHFRFRPTKAGFIGSFLMLVILAFIMYFINNRLGTNYLYVNYPPATKSLVDFMGPWPYYIFSLAGIDIAISFFMYLPFRKNKKTKYGSWKSY
;
A
#
# COMPACT_ATOMS: atom_id res chain seq x y z
N MET A 1 -5.12 -4.49 1.31
CA MET A 1 -3.76 -4.97 0.99
C MET A 1 -3.61 -6.46 1.17
N ILE A 2 -3.93 -7.00 2.35
CA ILE A 2 -3.77 -8.44 2.63
C ILE A 2 -4.42 -9.35 1.58
N ILE A 3 -5.65 -9.04 1.14
CA ILE A 3 -6.33 -9.80 0.09
C ILE A 3 -5.55 -9.75 -1.23
N LEU A 4 -5.11 -8.56 -1.65
CA LEU A 4 -4.27 -8.43 -2.86
C LEU A 4 -2.97 -9.24 -2.74
N SER A 5 -2.32 -9.21 -1.58
CA SER A 5 -1.10 -10.00 -1.32
C SER A 5 -1.37 -11.51 -1.44
N ILE A 6 -2.48 -12.01 -0.88
CA ILE A 6 -2.87 -13.43 -0.98
C ILE A 6 -3.14 -13.81 -2.45
N PHE A 7 -3.95 -13.03 -3.15
CA PHE A 7 -4.26 -13.29 -4.56
C PHE A 7 -3.02 -13.19 -5.45
N MET A 8 -2.14 -12.22 -5.21
CA MET A 8 -0.86 -12.09 -5.90
C MET A 8 -0.02 -13.36 -5.74
N MET A 9 0.10 -13.88 -4.52
CA MET A 9 0.86 -15.09 -4.21
C MET A 9 0.23 -16.34 -4.85
N PHE A 10 -1.09 -16.48 -4.76
CA PHE A 10 -1.80 -17.65 -5.26
C PHE A 10 -1.80 -17.72 -6.80
N PHE A 11 -2.05 -16.58 -7.46
CA PHE A 11 -2.14 -16.51 -8.92
C PHE A 11 -0.84 -16.10 -9.62
N HIS A 12 0.24 -15.88 -8.86
CA HIS A 12 1.53 -15.44 -9.40
C HIS A 12 1.38 -14.20 -10.32
N SER A 13 0.58 -13.23 -9.89
CA SER A 13 0.19 -12.10 -10.74
C SER A 13 1.13 -10.91 -10.59
N GLU A 14 1.92 -10.63 -11.64
CA GLU A 14 2.75 -9.42 -11.73
C GLU A 14 1.94 -8.12 -11.68
N VAL A 15 0.66 -8.16 -12.07
CA VAL A 15 -0.23 -7.00 -12.04
C VAL A 15 -0.60 -6.66 -10.60
N LEU A 16 -0.96 -7.67 -9.80
CA LEU A 16 -1.27 -7.49 -8.37
C LEU A 16 -0.01 -7.14 -7.56
N PHE A 17 1.17 -7.58 -8.02
CA PHE A 17 2.43 -7.22 -7.40
C PHE A 17 2.69 -5.72 -7.42
N GLN A 18 2.32 -4.98 -8.47
CA GLN A 18 2.61 -3.54 -8.54
C GLN A 18 2.02 -2.75 -7.36
N PRO A 19 0.69 -2.76 -7.09
CA PRO A 19 0.11 -2.04 -5.95
C PRO A 19 0.58 -2.61 -4.61
N VAL A 20 0.74 -3.92 -4.49
CA VAL A 20 1.25 -4.53 -3.25
C VAL A 20 2.66 -4.04 -2.94
N TYR A 21 3.53 -3.95 -3.95
CA TYR A 21 4.90 -3.46 -3.81
C TYR A 21 4.94 -1.98 -3.40
N PHE A 22 4.29 -1.09 -4.15
CA PHE A 22 4.36 0.35 -3.85
C PHE A 22 3.72 0.70 -2.50
N TRP A 23 2.63 0.04 -2.12
CA TRP A 23 1.96 0.30 -0.85
C TRP A 23 2.58 -0.45 0.35
N SER A 24 3.49 -1.42 0.11
CA SER A 24 4.14 -2.19 1.18
C SER A 24 4.90 -1.32 2.18
N ILE A 25 5.39 -0.15 1.75
CA ILE A 25 6.07 0.81 2.64
C ILE A 25 5.15 1.29 3.78
N GLY A 26 3.85 1.40 3.52
CA GLY A 26 2.87 1.71 4.57
C GLY A 26 2.81 0.63 5.63
N ALA A 27 2.92 -0.65 5.24
CA ALA A 27 2.98 -1.76 6.18
C ALA A 27 4.28 -1.77 7.00
N PHE A 28 5.39 -1.34 6.41
CA PHE A 28 6.64 -1.14 7.14
C PHE A 28 6.50 -0.07 8.23
N PHE A 29 5.93 1.09 7.91
CA PHE A 29 5.65 2.14 8.91
C PHE A 29 4.63 1.70 9.96
N ALA A 30 3.61 0.94 9.58
CA ALA A 30 2.61 0.41 10.50
C ALA A 30 3.23 -0.55 11.55
N ILE A 31 4.27 -1.31 11.17
CA ILE A 31 5.01 -2.17 12.12
C ILE A 31 5.95 -1.35 13.00
N LEU A 32 6.62 -0.33 12.44
CA LEU A 32 7.59 0.50 13.16
C LEU A 32 6.93 1.42 14.19
N THR A 33 5.78 1.99 13.84
CA THR A 33 4.97 2.88 14.67
C THR A 33 3.54 2.32 14.75
N PRO A 34 3.34 1.23 15.50
CA PRO A 34 2.03 0.60 15.60
C PRO A 34 1.09 1.46 16.43
N ASP A 35 -0.08 1.78 15.86
CA ASP A 35 -1.17 2.44 16.56
C ASP A 35 -2.11 1.40 17.20
N ILE A 36 -1.58 0.67 18.18
CA ILE A 36 -2.31 -0.37 18.91
C ILE A 36 -2.41 0.04 20.36
N ARG A 37 -3.63 0.07 20.91
CA ARG A 37 -3.90 0.44 22.30
C ARG A 37 -3.77 -0.75 23.26
N ASP A 38 -3.95 -1.96 22.75
CA ASP A 38 -3.98 -3.20 23.53
C ASP A 38 -2.64 -3.95 23.47
N GLY A 39 -2.25 -4.61 24.57
CA GLY A 39 -1.02 -5.40 24.65
C GLY A 39 -1.00 -6.62 23.70
N MET A 40 0.19 -7.23 23.55
CA MET A 40 0.43 -8.38 22.66
C MET A 40 -0.38 -9.65 22.97
N SER A 41 -1.03 -9.72 24.14
CA SER A 41 -1.95 -10.81 24.49
C SER A 41 -3.30 -10.71 23.77
N ASN A 42 -3.65 -9.55 23.22
CA ASN A 42 -4.90 -9.38 22.48
C ASN A 42 -4.75 -9.89 21.05
N PHE A 43 -5.74 -10.67 20.60
CA PHE A 43 -5.83 -11.18 19.23
C PHE A 43 -5.83 -10.05 18.19
N ALA A 44 -6.44 -8.89 18.48
CA ALA A 44 -6.43 -7.75 17.58
C ALA A 44 -5.00 -7.26 17.31
N SER A 45 -4.20 -7.09 18.36
CA SER A 45 -2.79 -6.69 18.27
C SER A 45 -1.97 -7.73 17.49
N GLN A 46 -2.14 -9.02 17.79
CA GLN A 46 -1.44 -10.10 17.09
C GLN A 46 -1.81 -10.14 15.59
N SER A 47 -3.10 -10.07 15.27
CA SER A 47 -3.58 -10.09 13.89
C SER A 47 -3.07 -8.89 13.09
N PHE A 48 -2.96 -7.71 13.71
CA PHE A 48 -2.33 -6.54 13.09
C PHE A 48 -0.89 -6.85 12.66
N PHE A 49 -0.04 -7.33 13.57
CA PHE A 49 1.35 -7.63 13.23
C PHE A 49 1.45 -8.72 12.17
N ILE A 50 0.73 -9.84 12.34
CA ILE A 50 0.76 -10.97 11.40
C ILE A 50 0.36 -10.52 9.99
N THR A 51 -0.71 -9.74 9.86
CA THR A 51 -1.18 -9.28 8.54
C THR A 51 -0.20 -8.32 7.88
N HIS A 52 0.39 -7.39 8.63
CA HIS A 52 1.38 -6.45 8.09
C HIS A 52 2.71 -7.14 7.74
N PHE A 53 3.19 -8.06 8.59
CA PHE A 53 4.36 -8.89 8.28
C PHE A 53 4.13 -9.73 7.02
N PHE A 54 2.94 -10.30 6.85
CA PHE A 54 2.61 -11.06 5.64
C PHE A 54 2.65 -10.19 4.36
N ILE A 55 2.21 -8.93 4.43
CA ILE A 55 2.30 -8.00 3.29
C ILE A 55 3.77 -7.78 2.91
N LEU A 56 4.65 -7.51 3.88
CA LEU A 56 6.08 -7.34 3.62
C LEU A 56 6.72 -8.62 3.10
N PHE A 57 6.43 -9.76 3.73
CA PHE A 57 6.92 -11.07 3.33
C PHE A 57 6.51 -11.42 1.90
N SER A 58 5.22 -11.30 1.57
CA SER A 58 4.71 -11.61 0.22
C SER A 58 5.33 -10.71 -0.84
N THR A 59 5.52 -9.43 -0.53
CA THR A 59 6.20 -8.48 -1.43
C THR A 59 7.65 -8.88 -1.68
N ALA A 60 8.41 -9.15 -0.61
CA ALA A 60 9.81 -9.58 -0.71
C ALA A 60 9.94 -10.93 -1.41
N TYR A 61 9.05 -11.88 -1.11
CA TYR A 61 9.03 -13.21 -1.72
C TYR A 61 8.73 -13.13 -3.22
N ALA A 62 7.71 -12.37 -3.63
CA ALA A 62 7.40 -12.18 -5.05
C ALA A 62 8.55 -11.47 -5.80
N PHE A 63 9.22 -10.52 -5.14
CA PHE A 63 10.37 -9.83 -5.73
C PHE A 63 11.60 -10.74 -5.90
N VAL A 64 11.91 -11.58 -4.91
CA VAL A 64 13.10 -12.46 -4.93
C VAL A 64 12.84 -13.75 -5.71
N HIS A 65 11.75 -14.45 -5.39
CA HIS A 65 11.47 -15.80 -5.89
C HIS A 65 10.75 -15.76 -7.24
N PHE A 66 9.65 -15.01 -7.36
CA PHE A 66 8.95 -14.86 -8.64
C PHE A 66 9.66 -13.89 -9.59
N ARG A 67 10.69 -13.19 -9.10
CA ARG A 67 11.50 -12.23 -9.84
C ARG A 67 10.67 -11.08 -10.44
N PHE A 68 9.52 -10.79 -9.84
CA PHE A 68 8.68 -9.67 -10.26
C PHE A 68 9.40 -8.35 -9.99
N ARG A 69 9.23 -7.39 -10.90
CA ARG A 69 9.89 -6.08 -10.82
C ARG A 69 8.87 -4.96 -10.90
N PRO A 70 9.08 -3.87 -10.16
CA PRO A 70 8.22 -2.70 -10.27
C PRO A 70 8.42 -2.04 -11.63
N THR A 71 7.32 -1.60 -12.24
CA THR A 71 7.29 -0.98 -13.56
C THR A 71 6.76 0.44 -13.47
N LYS A 72 7.07 1.27 -14.47
CA LYS A 72 6.49 2.63 -14.55
C LYS A 72 4.97 2.60 -14.69
N ALA A 73 4.44 1.64 -15.48
CA ALA A 73 3.00 1.44 -15.62
C ALA A 73 2.37 1.00 -14.30
N GLY A 74 3.04 0.13 -13.55
CA GLY A 74 2.66 -0.26 -12.20
C GLY A 74 2.62 0.91 -11.24
N PHE A 75 3.65 1.75 -11.20
CA PHE A 75 3.69 2.96 -10.38
C PHE A 75 2.46 3.86 -10.63
N ILE A 76 2.19 4.20 -11.90
CA ILE A 76 1.04 5.03 -12.25
C ILE A 76 -0.27 4.30 -11.92
N GLY A 77 -0.37 3.02 -12.24
CA GLY A 77 -1.57 2.21 -11.99
C GLY A 77 -1.90 2.07 -10.51
N SER A 78 -0.89 1.86 -9.65
CA SER A 78 -1.04 1.78 -8.20
C SER A 78 -1.49 3.11 -7.61
N PHE A 79 -0.91 4.23 -8.06
CA PHE A 79 -1.36 5.56 -7.64
C PHE A 79 -2.80 5.83 -8.07
N LEU A 80 -3.16 5.57 -9.34
CA LEU A 80 -4.53 5.75 -9.82
C LEU A 80 -5.52 4.85 -9.06
N MET A 81 -5.14 3.60 -8.77
CA MET A 81 -5.95 2.70 -7.97
C MET A 81 -6.18 3.27 -6.55
N LEU A 82 -5.17 3.91 -5.94
CA LEU A 82 -5.32 4.56 -4.63
C LEU A 82 -6.30 5.71 -4.69
N VAL A 83 -6.17 6.58 -5.71
CA VAL A 83 -7.06 7.73 -5.90
C VAL A 83 -8.50 7.29 -6.13
N ILE A 84 -8.73 6.27 -6.96
CA ILE A 84 -10.06 5.70 -7.20
C ILE A 84 -10.63 5.13 -5.89
N LEU A 85 -9.83 4.38 -5.13
CA LEU A 85 -10.25 3.82 -3.84
C LEU A 85 -10.61 4.92 -2.84
N ALA A 86 -9.80 5.97 -2.74
CA ALA A 86 -10.05 7.12 -1.87
C ALA A 86 -11.34 7.85 -2.27
N PHE A 87 -11.57 8.06 -3.57
CA PHE A 87 -12.80 8.66 -4.08
C PHE A 87 -14.04 7.82 -3.75
N ILE A 88 -13.98 6.51 -3.94
CA ILE A 88 -15.08 5.60 -3.56
C ILE A 88 -15.33 5.67 -2.05
N MET A 89 -14.26 5.61 -1.24
CA MET A 89 -14.37 5.66 0.21
C MET A 89 -14.94 6.98 0.71
N TYR A 90 -14.67 8.11 0.06
CA TYR A 90 -15.28 9.40 0.40
C TYR A 90 -16.82 9.33 0.44
N PHE A 91 -17.45 8.73 -0.57
CA PHE A 91 -18.91 8.56 -0.61
C PHE A 91 -19.42 7.54 0.40
N ILE A 92 -18.71 6.42 0.58
CA ILE A 92 -19.08 5.38 1.54
C ILE A 92 -19.04 5.93 2.97
N ASN A 93 -17.96 6.64 3.30
CA ASN A 93 -17.77 7.31 4.58
C ASN A 93 -18.88 8.32 4.86
N ASN A 94 -19.24 9.16 3.89
CA ASN A 94 -20.35 10.12 4.03
C ASN A 94 -21.70 9.42 4.30
N ARG A 95 -21.94 8.25 3.72
CA ARG A 95 -23.19 7.50 3.92
C ARG A 95 -23.24 6.75 5.25
N LEU A 96 -22.11 6.21 5.69
CA LEU A 96 -22.02 5.36 6.89
C LEU A 96 -21.60 6.13 8.15
N GLY A 97 -21.24 7.42 8.01
CA GLY A 97 -20.69 8.22 9.11
C GLY A 97 -19.30 7.76 9.56
N THR A 98 -18.60 6.97 8.75
CA THR A 98 -17.25 6.44 9.04
C THR A 98 -16.17 7.32 8.39
N ASN A 99 -14.89 7.01 8.62
CA ASN A 99 -13.77 7.74 8.01
C ASN A 99 -12.59 6.81 7.67
N TYR A 100 -12.85 5.82 6.82
CA TYR A 100 -11.80 4.96 6.30
C TYR A 100 -10.86 5.74 5.39
N LEU A 101 -9.57 5.36 5.39
CA LEU A 101 -8.48 6.05 4.69
C LEU A 101 -8.30 7.53 5.07
N TYR A 102 -9.01 8.02 6.09
CA TYR A 102 -8.98 9.42 6.53
C TYR A 102 -9.20 10.41 5.38
N VAL A 103 -10.15 10.12 4.47
CA VAL A 103 -10.41 10.95 3.28
C VAL A 103 -11.38 12.09 3.58
N ASN A 104 -12.24 11.96 4.59
CA ASN A 104 -13.31 12.93 4.87
C ASN A 104 -12.88 13.97 5.90
N TYR A 105 -12.03 13.57 6.85
CA TYR A 105 -11.42 14.44 7.85
C TYR A 105 -10.11 13.83 8.38
N PRO A 106 -9.17 14.63 8.90
CA PRO A 106 -7.94 14.11 9.49
C PRO A 106 -8.21 13.25 10.73
N PRO A 107 -7.30 12.34 11.11
CA PRO A 107 -7.40 11.58 12.36
C PRO A 107 -7.44 12.52 13.57
N ALA A 108 -8.20 12.14 14.61
CA ALA A 108 -8.36 12.95 15.82
C ALA A 108 -7.11 12.95 16.73
N THR A 109 -6.20 12.00 16.53
CA THR A 109 -4.92 11.94 17.23
C THR A 109 -3.94 12.91 16.59
N LYS A 110 -3.12 13.59 17.41
CA LYS A 110 -2.06 14.46 16.89
C LYS A 110 -1.16 13.64 15.96
N SER A 111 -1.20 13.96 14.68
CA SER A 111 -0.52 13.18 13.65
C SER A 111 0.27 14.09 12.72
N LEU A 112 1.16 13.51 11.91
CA LEU A 112 1.87 14.24 10.85
C LEU A 112 0.91 14.98 9.91
N VAL A 113 -0.33 14.50 9.79
CA VAL A 113 -1.39 15.08 8.94
C VAL A 113 -1.79 16.49 9.41
N ASP A 114 -1.69 16.78 10.71
CA ASP A 114 -2.07 18.09 11.26
C ASP A 114 -1.17 19.23 10.73
N PHE A 115 0.07 18.90 10.38
CA PHE A 115 1.01 19.85 9.79
C PHE A 115 0.80 20.05 8.28
N MET A 116 -0.07 19.26 7.65
CA MET A 116 -0.27 19.25 6.19
C MET A 116 -1.41 20.16 5.72
N GLY A 117 -2.08 20.85 6.64
CA GLY A 117 -3.15 21.82 6.37
C GLY A 117 -4.56 21.25 6.50
N PRO A 118 -5.60 22.10 6.38
CA PRO A 118 -6.99 21.68 6.53
C PRO A 118 -7.44 20.80 5.36
N TRP A 119 -8.53 20.05 5.57
CA TRP A 119 -9.20 19.34 4.48
C TRP A 119 -9.61 20.34 3.37
N PRO A 120 -9.41 20.04 2.07
CA PRO A 120 -8.85 18.83 1.48
C PRO A 120 -7.34 18.89 1.18
N TYR A 121 -6.63 19.94 1.60
CA TYR A 121 -5.23 20.19 1.22
C TYR A 121 -4.27 19.08 1.68
N TYR A 122 -4.46 18.54 2.89
CA TYR A 122 -3.60 17.44 3.36
C TYR A 122 -3.68 16.19 2.47
N ILE A 123 -4.79 15.96 1.76
CA ILE A 123 -4.94 14.83 0.84
C ILE A 123 -3.95 14.96 -0.32
N PHE A 124 -3.80 16.18 -0.86
CA PHE A 124 -2.81 16.44 -1.90
C PHE A 124 -1.38 16.31 -1.37
N SER A 125 -1.12 16.75 -0.13
CA SER A 125 0.17 16.56 0.53
C SER A 125 0.51 15.08 0.70
N LEU A 126 -0.44 14.25 1.15
CA LEU A 126 -0.29 12.80 1.27
C LEU A 126 -0.08 12.14 -0.10
N ALA A 127 -0.84 12.54 -1.12
CA ALA A 127 -0.66 12.06 -2.49
C ALA A 127 0.74 12.41 -3.03
N GLY A 128 1.25 13.61 -2.73
CA GLY A 128 2.61 14.03 -3.09
C GLY A 128 3.69 13.17 -2.41
N ILE A 129 3.50 12.84 -1.13
CA ILE A 129 4.41 11.94 -0.41
C ILE A 129 4.37 10.53 -1.00
N ASP A 130 3.18 9.98 -1.26
CA ASP A 130 3.02 8.65 -1.86
C ASP A 130 3.72 8.59 -3.23
N ILE A 131 3.54 9.61 -4.08
CA ILE A 131 4.23 9.74 -5.36
C ILE A 131 5.75 9.79 -5.16
N ALA A 132 6.24 10.60 -4.23
CA ALA A 132 7.67 10.76 -4.00
C ALA A 132 8.32 9.44 -3.55
N ILE A 133 7.75 8.79 -2.53
CA ILE A 133 8.24 7.51 -2.01
C ILE A 133 8.17 6.43 -3.09
N SER A 134 7.03 6.30 -3.77
CA SER A 134 6.85 5.31 -4.83
C SER A 134 7.83 5.55 -5.99
N PHE A 135 8.11 6.81 -6.33
CA PHE A 135 9.12 7.15 -7.32
C PHE A 135 10.52 6.73 -6.86
N PHE A 136 10.91 6.99 -5.61
CA PHE A 136 12.18 6.52 -5.05
C PHE A 136 12.29 5.00 -5.06
N MET A 137 11.23 4.28 -4.73
CA MET A 137 11.18 2.81 -4.82
C MET A 137 11.33 2.31 -6.25
N TYR A 138 10.84 3.05 -7.24
CA TYR A 138 10.97 2.71 -8.66
C TYR A 138 12.35 3.04 -9.26
N LEU A 139 13.05 4.06 -8.75
CA LEU A 139 14.32 4.56 -9.32
C LEU A 139 15.38 3.47 -9.61
N PRO A 140 15.65 2.50 -8.71
CA PRO A 140 16.64 1.45 -8.95
C PRO A 140 16.33 0.57 -10.17
N PHE A 141 15.06 0.54 -10.59
CA PHE A 141 14.55 -0.35 -11.64
C PHE A 141 14.33 0.38 -12.98
N ARG A 142 14.53 1.70 -13.04
CA ARG A 142 14.31 2.51 -14.25
C ARG A 142 15.15 2.08 -15.46
N LYS A 143 16.36 1.55 -15.22
CA LYS A 143 17.32 1.16 -16.27
C LYS A 143 17.18 -0.29 -16.73
N ASN A 144 16.40 -1.12 -16.03
CA ASN A 144 16.21 -2.51 -16.44
C ASN A 144 15.24 -2.58 -17.63
N LYS A 145 15.80 -2.79 -18.82
CA LYS A 145 15.05 -2.96 -20.07
C LYS A 145 14.18 -4.22 -19.99
N LYS A 146 12.88 -4.02 -20.21
CA LYS A 146 11.84 -5.02 -20.51
C LYS A 146 11.85 -6.24 -19.58
N THR A 147 11.13 -6.13 -18.48
CA THR A 147 10.46 -7.31 -17.93
C THR A 147 9.47 -7.79 -18.97
N LYS A 148 9.86 -8.80 -19.76
CA LYS A 148 8.87 -9.69 -20.39
C LYS A 148 8.00 -10.15 -19.21
N TYR A 149 6.71 -9.80 -19.24
CA TYR A 149 5.71 -10.41 -18.37
C TYR A 149 6.01 -11.91 -18.35
N GLY A 150 6.52 -12.39 -17.22
CA GLY A 150 7.11 -13.71 -17.11
C GLY A 150 6.05 -14.74 -17.41
N SER A 151 6.22 -15.44 -18.53
CA SER A 151 5.44 -16.62 -18.88
C SER A 151 5.55 -17.63 -17.75
N TRP A 152 4.55 -17.68 -16.88
CA TRP A 152 4.39 -18.71 -15.86
C TRP A 152 3.90 -20.02 -16.52
N LYS A 153 4.63 -20.46 -17.55
CA LYS A 153 4.47 -21.75 -18.22
C LYS A 153 5.86 -22.27 -18.54
N SER A 154 6.40 -23.07 -17.64
CA SER A 154 7.34 -24.16 -17.94
C SER A 154 7.82 -24.78 -16.63
N TYR A 155 7.01 -25.70 -16.09
CA TYR A 155 7.51 -26.91 -15.44
C TYR A 155 6.55 -28.04 -15.82
#